data_AF-A0A7S0QYB7-F1
#
_entry.id   AF-A0A7S0QYB7-F1
#
_cell.length_a   1.000
_cell.length_b   1.000
_cell.length_c   1.000
_cell.angle_alpha   90.00
_cell.angle_beta   90.00
_cell.angle_gamma   90.00
#
_symmetry.space_group_name_H-M   'P 1'
#
loop_
_entity.id
_entity.type
_entity.pdbx_description
1 polymer ?
#
loop_
_entity_poly.entity_id
_entity_poly.type
_entity_poly.pdbx_seq_one_letter_code
_entity_poly.pdbx_strand_id
1 'polypeptide(L)'
;GLFGSRPPPPDEGALDLLQRFIDTNLGVGYDSDEALHLEELCRLWALTYPDEDLGDRKRPNSCWKKLGFQGDDPVTDLRGMGMLSVRMLCHFASAHPADYRRLAARSVLDYDKGGYPFACAGVNLCSILIDIMQLRRSEDTARPANQVAARCRDNMARFMGQNADAFAEGFCVSFV
;
A
#
# COMPACT_ATOMS: atom_id res chain seq x y z
N GLY A 1 -18.24 -33.76 -1.86
CA GLY A 1 -18.05 -32.70 -2.85
C GLY A 1 -17.19 -31.62 -2.25
N LEU A 2 -15.95 -31.48 -2.72
CA LEU A 2 -14.90 -30.63 -2.16
C LEU A 2 -15.04 -29.16 -2.61
N PHE A 3 -16.18 -28.55 -2.31
CA PHE A 3 -16.24 -27.10 -2.20
C PHE A 3 -16.19 -26.79 -0.71
N GLY A 4 -15.02 -26.35 -0.24
CA GLY A 4 -14.72 -26.13 1.17
C GLY A 4 -15.80 -25.27 1.82
N SER A 5 -16.27 -25.74 2.98
CA SER A 5 -17.16 -24.99 3.86
C SER A 5 -16.61 -23.58 4.09
N ARG A 6 -17.51 -22.59 4.17
CA ARG A 6 -17.15 -21.21 4.51
C ARG A 6 -16.29 -21.23 5.79
N PRO A 7 -15.13 -20.56 5.81
CA PRO A 7 -14.32 -20.50 7.03
C PRO A 7 -15.14 -19.88 8.17
N PRO A 8 -14.96 -20.36 9.42
CA PRO A 8 -15.67 -19.82 10.58
C PRO A 8 -15.38 -18.31 10.70
N PRO A 9 -16.28 -17.47 11.25
CA PRO A 9 -16.00 -16.05 11.46
C PRO A 9 -14.65 -15.81 12.15
N PRO A 10 -13.96 -14.69 11.87
CA PRO A 10 -12.74 -14.35 12.60
C PRO A 10 -13.03 -14.24 14.10
N ASP A 11 -12.08 -14.60 14.94
CA ASP A 11 -12.19 -14.36 16.39
C ASP A 11 -12.11 -12.85 16.71
N GLU A 12 -12.47 -12.51 17.95
CA GLU A 12 -12.53 -11.12 18.41
C GLU A 12 -11.15 -10.43 18.35
N GLY A 13 -10.07 -11.15 18.65
CA GLY A 13 -8.70 -10.61 18.58
C GLY A 13 -8.28 -10.25 17.16
N ALA A 14 -8.63 -11.09 16.18
CA ALA A 14 -8.41 -10.84 14.76
C ALA A 14 -9.19 -9.62 14.25
N LEU A 15 -10.43 -9.43 14.71
CA LEU A 15 -11.24 -8.25 14.37
C LEU A 15 -10.66 -6.98 15.00
N ASP A 16 -10.19 -7.05 16.24
CA ASP A 16 -9.53 -5.95 16.95
C ASP A 16 -8.26 -5.49 16.22
N LEU A 17 -7.45 -6.42 15.73
CA LEU A 17 -6.25 -6.09 14.94
C LEU A 17 -6.59 -5.35 13.64
N LEU A 18 -7.62 -5.82 12.93
CA LEU A 18 -8.11 -5.14 11.73
C LEU A 18 -8.62 -3.73 12.06
N GLN A 19 -9.39 -3.58 13.14
CA GLN A 19 -9.92 -2.28 13.55
C GLN A 19 -8.79 -1.30 13.93
N ARG A 20 -7.77 -1.76 14.67
CA ARG A 20 -6.58 -0.96 14.98
C ARG A 20 -5.82 -0.55 13.73
N PHE A 21 -5.69 -1.44 12.75
CA PHE A 21 -5.09 -1.11 11.47
C PHE A 21 -5.86 0.01 10.75
N ILE A 22 -7.20 -0.09 10.71
CA ILE A 22 -8.07 0.94 10.12
C ILE A 22 -7.84 2.27 10.81
N ASP A 23 -7.90 2.30 12.14
CA ASP A 23 -7.81 3.53 12.93
C ASP A 23 -6.41 4.18 12.86
N THR A 24 -5.36 3.38 12.69
CA THR A 24 -3.97 3.86 12.65
C THR A 24 -3.55 4.33 11.26
N ASN A 25 -4.14 3.79 10.20
CA ASN A 25 -3.63 4.01 8.83
C ASN A 25 -4.62 4.75 7.92
N LEU A 26 -5.93 4.53 8.07
CA LEU A 26 -6.90 5.13 7.15
C LEU A 26 -7.22 6.57 7.56
N GLY A 27 -7.16 7.47 6.59
CA GLY A 27 -7.32 8.91 6.83
C GLY A 27 -6.04 9.63 7.25
N VAL A 28 -4.93 8.90 7.45
CA VAL A 28 -3.62 9.50 7.72
C VAL A 28 -2.97 9.95 6.41
N GLY A 29 -3.19 11.22 6.06
CA GLY A 29 -2.53 11.86 4.93
C GLY A 29 -1.02 11.97 5.12
N TYR A 30 -0.30 12.17 4.01
CA TYR A 30 1.08 12.59 4.09
C TYR A 30 1.12 14.05 4.56
N ASP A 31 1.71 14.28 5.73
CA ASP A 31 2.01 15.62 6.26
C ASP A 31 3.43 16.05 5.87
N SER A 32 3.55 17.23 5.26
CA SER A 32 4.84 17.79 4.82
C SER A 32 5.66 18.41 5.93
N ASP A 33 5.03 18.75 7.05
CA ASP A 33 5.68 19.35 8.21
C ASP A 33 6.10 18.28 9.25
N GLU A 34 5.65 17.03 9.07
CA GLU A 34 6.03 15.89 9.92
C GLU A 34 7.33 15.24 9.43
N ALA A 35 8.39 15.33 10.24
CA ALA A 35 9.70 14.81 9.93
C ALA A 35 9.68 13.29 9.68
N LEU A 36 8.89 12.54 10.46
CA LEU A 36 8.79 11.08 10.32
C LEU A 36 8.19 10.66 8.97
N HIS A 37 7.31 11.46 8.38
CA HIS A 37 6.77 11.18 7.04
C HIS A 37 7.82 11.39 5.95
N LEU A 38 8.66 12.42 6.09
CA LEU A 38 9.78 12.62 5.19
C LEU A 38 10.83 11.51 5.32
N GLU A 39 11.11 11.06 6.54
CA GLU A 39 12.02 9.94 6.80
C GLU A 39 11.56 8.64 6.12
N GLU A 40 10.28 8.28 6.25
CA GLU A 40 9.74 7.08 5.57
C GLU A 40 9.77 7.21 4.04
N LEU A 41 9.53 8.40 3.50
CA LEU A 41 9.68 8.64 2.06
C LEU A 41 11.15 8.50 1.63
N CYS A 42 12.11 9.07 2.38
CA CYS A 42 13.53 8.88 2.11
C CYS A 42 13.96 7.41 2.25
N ARG A 43 13.40 6.68 3.21
CA ARG A 43 13.63 5.24 3.38
C ARG A 43 13.16 4.46 2.17
N LEU A 44 11.98 4.77 1.62
CA LEU A 44 11.50 4.16 0.38
C LEU A 44 12.52 4.33 -0.76
N TRP A 45 13.07 5.53 -0.92
CA TRP A 45 14.10 5.77 -1.91
C TRP A 45 15.36 4.94 -1.66
N ALA A 46 15.89 4.96 -0.43
CA ALA A 46 17.09 4.22 -0.07
C ALA A 46 16.94 2.70 -0.27
N LEU A 47 15.73 2.15 -0.03
CA LEU A 47 15.43 0.75 -0.31
C LEU A 47 15.36 0.45 -1.83
N THR A 48 14.96 1.43 -2.63
CA THR A 48 14.78 1.27 -4.09
C THR A 48 16.10 1.47 -4.85
N TYR A 49 16.85 2.51 -4.50
CA TYR A 49 18.08 2.93 -5.15
C TYR A 49 19.18 3.14 -4.10
N PRO A 50 19.71 2.04 -3.49
CA PRO A 50 20.67 2.13 -2.38
C PRO A 50 21.98 2.85 -2.75
N ASP A 51 22.31 2.89 -4.04
CA ASP A 51 23.53 3.51 -4.56
C ASP A 51 23.30 4.95 -5.06
N GLU A 52 22.10 5.50 -4.93
CA GLU A 52 21.74 6.85 -5.42
C GLU A 52 21.29 7.76 -4.28
N ASP A 53 21.97 8.90 -4.10
CA ASP A 53 21.53 9.93 -3.16
C ASP A 53 20.38 10.76 -3.76
N LEU A 54 19.35 10.99 -2.94
CA LEU A 54 18.28 11.97 -3.21
C LEU A 54 18.78 13.42 -3.22
N GLY A 55 20.02 13.67 -2.79
CA GLY A 55 20.62 15.00 -2.66
C GLY A 55 20.05 15.79 -1.49
N ASP A 56 20.52 17.02 -1.27
CA ASP A 56 20.14 17.82 -0.09
C ASP A 56 18.64 18.15 -0.04
N ARG A 57 18.04 18.45 -1.20
CA ARG A 57 16.60 18.69 -1.31
C ARG A 57 15.86 17.39 -1.60
N LYS A 58 15.32 16.77 -0.55
CA LYS A 58 14.60 15.49 -0.65
C LYS A 58 13.28 15.58 -1.44
N ARG A 59 12.53 16.70 -1.33
CA ARG A 59 11.34 16.98 -2.16
C ARG A 59 11.03 18.49 -2.24
N PRO A 60 10.36 18.97 -3.31
CA PRO A 60 10.23 18.33 -4.63
C PRO A 60 11.60 18.03 -5.27
N ASN A 61 11.71 16.89 -5.94
CA ASN A 61 12.91 16.41 -6.63
C ASN A 61 12.53 15.49 -7.81
N SER A 62 13.14 15.67 -8.98
CA SER A 62 12.80 14.91 -10.20
C SER A 62 13.11 13.41 -10.10
N CYS A 63 13.99 13.00 -9.17
CA CYS A 63 14.27 11.61 -8.84
C CYS A 63 12.98 10.78 -8.60
N TRP A 64 11.96 11.37 -7.99
CA TRP A 64 10.70 10.68 -7.68
C TRP A 64 9.96 10.16 -8.92
N LYS A 65 10.12 10.82 -10.07
CA LYS A 65 9.56 10.33 -11.34
C LYS A 65 10.18 9.01 -11.80
N LYS A 66 11.45 8.76 -11.45
CA LYS A 66 12.14 7.49 -11.75
C LYS A 66 11.47 6.30 -11.06
N LEU A 67 11.02 6.50 -9.82
CA LEU A 67 10.26 5.50 -9.05
C LEU A 67 8.79 5.39 -9.51
N GLY A 68 8.33 6.32 -10.35
CA GLY A 68 7.01 6.30 -10.95
C GLY A 68 5.97 7.11 -10.20
N PHE A 69 6.37 8.16 -9.48
CA PHE A 69 5.46 9.25 -9.11
C PHE A 69 5.20 10.16 -10.33
N GLN A 70 4.04 10.83 -10.40
CA GLN A 70 3.68 11.66 -11.56
C GLN A 70 4.46 12.97 -11.59
N GLY A 71 4.74 13.53 -10.41
CA GLY A 71 5.42 14.81 -10.24
C GLY A 71 6.80 14.70 -9.60
N ASP A 72 7.47 15.83 -9.48
CA ASP A 72 8.70 15.94 -8.68
C ASP A 72 8.38 15.89 -7.18
N ASP A 73 7.13 16.13 -6.77
CA ASP A 73 6.69 15.98 -5.39
C ASP A 73 5.71 14.80 -5.26
N PRO A 74 6.11 13.68 -4.60
CA PRO A 74 5.24 12.53 -4.37
C PRO A 74 3.92 12.85 -3.68
N VAL A 75 3.86 13.94 -2.92
CA VAL A 75 2.67 14.28 -2.12
C VAL A 75 1.41 14.45 -2.97
N THR A 76 1.55 14.90 -4.22
CA THR A 76 0.39 15.04 -5.11
C THR A 76 -0.25 13.71 -5.46
N ASP A 77 0.56 12.65 -5.55
CA ASP A 77 0.12 11.28 -5.83
C ASP A 77 -0.40 10.59 -4.55
N LEU A 78 0.23 10.88 -3.40
CA LEU A 78 -0.11 10.28 -2.11
C LEU A 78 -1.45 10.75 -1.52
N ARG A 79 -2.16 11.71 -2.12
CA ARG A 79 -3.43 12.25 -1.56
C ARG A 79 -4.49 11.19 -1.26
N GLY A 80 -4.53 10.11 -2.03
CA GLY A 80 -5.53 9.06 -1.86
C GLY A 80 -5.31 8.15 -0.65
N MET A 81 -4.07 7.69 -0.44
CA MET A 81 -3.71 6.67 0.56
C MET A 81 -2.66 7.12 1.59
N GLY A 82 -2.10 8.31 1.42
CA GLY A 82 -1.15 8.93 2.33
C GLY A 82 0.00 8.00 2.75
N MET A 83 0.28 8.02 4.04
CA MET A 83 1.38 7.24 4.62
C MET A 83 1.20 5.73 4.54
N LEU A 84 -0.03 5.23 4.42
CA LEU A 84 -0.25 3.79 4.22
C LEU A 84 0.48 3.32 2.96
N SER A 85 0.32 4.01 1.84
CA SER A 85 0.95 3.61 0.58
C SER A 85 2.48 3.67 0.62
N VAL A 86 3.07 4.65 1.30
CA VAL A 86 4.53 4.73 1.51
C VAL A 86 5.00 3.52 2.31
N ARG A 87 4.34 3.22 3.44
CA ARG A 87 4.67 2.06 4.29
C ARG A 87 4.54 0.73 3.54
N MET A 88 3.52 0.58 2.71
CA MET A 88 3.33 -0.64 1.91
C MET A 88 4.44 -0.81 0.86
N LEU A 89 4.86 0.26 0.20
CA LEU A 89 5.99 0.22 -0.73
C LEU A 89 7.31 -0.07 0.00
N CYS A 90 7.56 0.52 1.17
CA CYS A 90 8.71 0.20 2.02
C CYS A 90 8.72 -1.27 2.45
N HIS A 91 7.56 -1.79 2.88
CA HIS A 91 7.41 -3.20 3.23
C HIS A 91 7.76 -4.08 2.03
N PHE A 92 7.19 -3.80 0.85
CA PHE A 92 7.46 -4.60 -0.34
C PHE A 92 8.96 -4.58 -0.72
N ALA A 93 9.58 -3.40 -0.69
CA ALA A 93 11.00 -3.25 -0.99
C ALA A 93 11.92 -4.01 -0.02
N SER A 94 11.55 -4.08 1.26
CA SER A 94 12.34 -4.72 2.30
C SER A 94 12.09 -6.22 2.45
N ALA A 95 10.83 -6.65 2.40
CA ALA A 95 10.43 -8.05 2.58
C ALA A 95 10.65 -8.90 1.32
N HIS A 96 10.41 -8.32 0.13
CA HIS A 96 10.49 -9.04 -1.15
C HIS A 96 11.35 -8.29 -2.19
N PRO A 97 12.63 -8.02 -1.91
CA PRO A 97 13.47 -7.12 -2.71
C PRO A 97 13.72 -7.59 -4.15
N ALA A 98 13.60 -8.89 -4.43
CA ALA A 98 13.77 -9.42 -5.79
C ALA A 98 12.58 -9.06 -6.69
N ASP A 99 11.35 -9.35 -6.25
CA ASP A 99 10.14 -9.02 -6.99
C ASP A 99 9.90 -7.52 -7.05
N TYR A 100 10.14 -6.81 -5.94
CA TYR A 100 10.06 -5.35 -5.89
C TYR A 100 10.95 -4.70 -6.95
N ARG A 101 12.25 -5.04 -6.99
CA ARG A 101 13.19 -4.45 -7.95
C ARG A 101 12.81 -4.77 -9.39
N ARG A 102 12.38 -6.00 -9.67
CA ARG A 102 11.91 -6.41 -11.00
C ARG A 102 10.74 -5.54 -11.47
N LEU A 103 9.78 -5.26 -10.60
CA LEU A 103 8.60 -4.46 -10.93
C LEU A 103 8.91 -2.96 -10.97
N ALA A 104 9.68 -2.44 -10.02
CA ALA A 104 10.13 -1.04 -9.97
C ALA A 104 10.96 -0.67 -11.21
N ALA A 105 11.78 -1.59 -11.73
CA ALA A 105 12.54 -1.39 -12.97
C ALA A 105 11.64 -1.15 -14.20
N ARG A 106 10.36 -1.55 -14.17
CA ARG A 106 9.41 -1.24 -15.24
C ARG A 106 9.00 0.23 -15.26
N SER A 107 9.24 0.96 -14.17
CA SER A 107 8.88 2.39 -14.07
C SER A 107 9.65 3.30 -15.02
N VAL A 108 10.81 2.85 -15.50
CA VAL A 108 11.65 3.61 -16.45
C VAL A 108 11.49 3.15 -17.89
N LEU A 109 10.64 2.15 -18.15
CA LEU A 109 10.36 1.66 -19.49
C LEU A 109 9.27 2.49 -20.15
N ASP A 110 9.29 2.54 -21.48
CA ASP A 110 8.18 3.05 -22.28
C ASP A 110 6.94 2.17 -22.10
N TYR A 111 5.74 2.75 -22.24
CA TYR A 111 4.47 2.04 -22.07
C TYR A 111 4.31 0.85 -23.05
N ASP A 112 4.78 0.98 -24.29
CA ASP A 112 4.74 -0.08 -25.30
C ASP A 112 5.65 -1.27 -24.96
N LYS A 113 6.67 -1.05 -24.12
CA LYS A 113 7.56 -2.07 -23.54
C LYS A 113 7.05 -2.58 -22.19
N GLY A 114 5.79 -2.28 -21.86
CA GLY A 114 5.17 -2.67 -20.58
C GLY A 114 5.61 -1.81 -19.41
N GLY A 115 6.09 -0.59 -19.65
CA GLY A 115 6.32 0.39 -18.59
C GLY A 115 5.03 0.87 -17.96
N TYR A 116 5.10 1.19 -16.67
CA TYR A 116 4.00 1.80 -15.92
C TYR A 116 4.54 2.55 -14.70
N PRO A 117 3.87 3.60 -14.22
CA PRO A 117 4.32 4.37 -13.06
C PRO A 117 4.21 3.52 -11.79
N PHE A 118 5.31 2.90 -11.36
CA PHE A 118 5.30 1.85 -10.34
C PHE A 118 4.78 2.35 -8.99
N ALA A 119 5.29 3.48 -8.48
CA ALA A 119 4.82 4.05 -7.23
C ALA A 119 3.32 4.41 -7.28
N CYS A 120 2.85 5.11 -8.33
CA CYS A 120 1.43 5.41 -8.48
C CYS A 120 0.56 4.17 -8.58
N ALA A 121 1.03 3.10 -9.24
CA ALA A 121 0.33 1.82 -9.26
C ALA A 121 0.21 1.23 -7.84
N GLY A 122 1.25 1.34 -7.01
CA GLY A 122 1.20 0.96 -5.60
C GLY A 122 0.18 1.77 -4.81
N VAL A 123 0.17 3.10 -4.94
CA VAL A 123 -0.84 3.96 -4.30
C VAL A 123 -2.26 3.53 -4.69
N ASN A 124 -2.50 3.24 -5.97
CA ASN A 124 -3.79 2.78 -6.46
C ASN A 124 -4.16 1.39 -5.93
N LEU A 125 -3.22 0.45 -5.88
CA LEU A 125 -3.44 -0.89 -5.33
C LEU A 125 -3.83 -0.83 -3.86
N CYS A 126 -3.19 0.03 -3.05
CA CYS A 126 -3.65 0.29 -1.69
C CYS A 126 -5.13 0.71 -1.67
N SER A 127 -5.52 1.69 -2.49
CA SER A 127 -6.92 2.15 -2.51
C SER A 127 -7.89 1.05 -2.91
N ILE A 128 -7.55 0.25 -3.93
CA ILE A 128 -8.36 -0.87 -4.39
C ILE A 128 -8.55 -1.90 -3.29
N LEU A 129 -7.49 -2.27 -2.56
CA LEU A 129 -7.57 -3.21 -1.44
C LEU A 129 -8.49 -2.69 -0.33
N ILE A 130 -8.32 -1.42 0.06
CA ILE A 130 -9.19 -0.76 1.04
C ILE A 130 -10.67 -0.77 0.59
N ASP A 131 -10.91 -0.49 -0.69
CA ASP A 131 -12.27 -0.37 -1.23
C ASP A 131 -12.95 -1.73 -1.42
N ILE A 132 -12.23 -2.74 -1.93
CA ILE A 132 -12.75 -4.12 -2.11
C ILE A 132 -13.12 -4.74 -0.76
N MET A 133 -12.35 -4.45 0.29
CA MET A 133 -12.63 -4.93 1.64
C MET A 133 -13.60 -4.02 2.42
N GLN A 134 -14.04 -2.90 1.82
CA GLN A 134 -14.90 -1.89 2.46
C GLN A 134 -14.38 -1.47 3.85
N LEU A 135 -13.08 -1.20 3.96
CA LEU A 135 -12.43 -0.87 5.25
C LEU A 135 -12.59 0.60 5.66
N ARG A 136 -12.98 1.48 4.73
CA ARG A 136 -13.31 2.88 5.07
C ARG A 136 -14.55 2.91 5.97
N ARG A 137 -14.51 3.75 7.01
CA ARG A 137 -15.71 4.02 7.81
C ARG A 137 -16.82 4.51 6.88
N SER A 138 -17.95 3.82 6.91
CA SER A 138 -19.14 4.23 6.16
C SER A 138 -19.76 5.44 6.86
N GLU A 139 -19.41 6.65 6.42
CA GLU A 139 -20.31 7.79 6.59
C GLU A 139 -21.43 7.76 5.53
N ASP A 140 -21.23 6.95 4.49
CA ASP A 140 -22.11 6.86 3.34
C ASP A 140 -22.93 5.57 3.36
N THR A 141 -24.12 5.65 3.97
CA THR A 141 -25.13 4.58 4.00
C THR A 141 -25.55 4.08 2.61
N ALA A 142 -25.10 4.74 1.53
CA ALA A 142 -25.43 4.41 0.15
C ALA A 142 -24.68 3.18 -0.40
N ARG A 143 -23.54 2.76 0.17
CA ARG A 143 -22.81 1.59 -0.36
C ARG A 143 -23.41 0.29 0.20
N PRO A 144 -24.13 -0.51 -0.58
CA PRO A 144 -24.79 -1.71 -0.07
C PRO A 144 -23.76 -2.73 0.42
N ALA A 145 -24.11 -3.43 1.49
CA ALA A 145 -23.31 -4.51 2.03
C ALA A 145 -23.04 -5.55 0.94
N ASN A 146 -21.76 -5.77 0.63
CA ASN A 146 -21.34 -6.74 -0.37
C ASN A 146 -20.80 -7.99 0.33
N GLN A 147 -21.43 -9.15 0.11
CA GLN A 147 -21.00 -10.42 0.73
C GLN A 147 -19.57 -10.82 0.36
N VAL A 148 -19.11 -10.47 -0.85
CA VAL A 148 -17.72 -10.71 -1.27
C VAL A 148 -16.77 -9.80 -0.49
N ALA A 149 -17.09 -8.52 -0.35
CA ALA A 149 -16.31 -7.59 0.45
C ALA A 149 -16.21 -8.02 1.92
N ALA A 150 -17.34 -8.41 2.52
CA ALA A 150 -17.38 -8.93 3.89
C ALA A 150 -16.50 -10.17 4.04
N ARG A 151 -16.52 -11.10 3.07
CA ARG A 151 -15.64 -12.27 3.07
C ARG A 151 -14.17 -11.89 2.94
N CYS A 152 -13.81 -10.95 2.06
CA CYS A 152 -12.44 -10.48 1.92
C CYS A 152 -11.93 -9.83 3.21
N ARG A 153 -12.77 -8.99 3.84
CA ARG A 153 -12.51 -8.38 5.14
C ARG A 153 -12.30 -9.43 6.25
N ASP A 154 -13.19 -10.40 6.34
CA ASP A 154 -13.07 -11.49 7.34
C ASP A 154 -11.79 -12.31 7.10
N ASN A 155 -11.45 -12.59 5.85
CA ASN A 155 -10.21 -13.31 5.51
C ASN A 155 -8.97 -12.50 5.90
N MET A 156 -8.97 -11.19 5.64
CA MET A 156 -7.89 -10.30 6.06
C MET A 156 -7.77 -10.28 7.58
N ALA A 157 -8.87 -10.14 8.33
CA ALA A 157 -8.84 -10.19 9.79
C ALA A 157 -8.21 -11.49 10.31
N ARG A 158 -8.63 -12.65 9.79
CA ARG A 158 -8.01 -13.94 10.17
C ARG A 158 -6.52 -13.98 9.86
N PHE A 159 -6.11 -13.43 8.72
CA PHE A 159 -4.70 -13.42 8.35
C PHE A 159 -3.89 -12.50 9.28
N MET A 160 -4.46 -11.35 9.67
CA MET A 160 -3.85 -10.44 10.65
C MET A 160 -3.69 -11.08 12.03
N GLY A 161 -4.62 -11.95 12.44
CA GLY A 161 -4.48 -12.73 13.67
C GLY A 161 -3.30 -13.71 13.69
N GLN A 162 -2.75 -14.04 12.51
CA GLN A 162 -1.62 -14.96 12.36
C GLN A 162 -0.32 -14.25 11.98
N ASN A 163 -0.42 -13.09 11.31
CA ASN A 163 0.71 -12.33 10.80
C ASN A 163 0.43 -10.82 10.93
N ALA A 164 1.26 -10.11 11.70
CA ALA A 164 1.15 -8.66 11.87
C ALA A 164 1.28 -7.89 10.54
N ASP A 165 1.99 -8.45 9.57
CA ASP A 165 2.23 -7.86 8.25
C ASP A 165 1.21 -8.31 7.19
N ALA A 166 0.14 -9.02 7.58
CA ALA A 166 -0.82 -9.63 6.67
C ALA A 166 -1.38 -8.70 5.59
N PHE A 167 -1.69 -7.44 5.94
CA PHE A 167 -2.16 -6.46 4.95
C PHE A 167 -1.06 -6.09 3.95
N ALA A 168 0.18 -5.92 4.42
CA ALA A 168 1.32 -5.60 3.58
C ALA A 168 1.71 -6.78 2.68
N GLU A 169 1.62 -8.01 3.17
CA GLU A 169 1.76 -9.22 2.34
C GLU A 169 0.66 -9.31 1.27
N GLY A 170 -0.59 -9.00 1.64
CA GLY A 170 -1.70 -8.89 0.70
C GLY A 170 -1.46 -7.84 -0.39
N PHE A 171 -0.82 -6.73 -0.04
CA PHE A 171 -0.39 -5.71 -0.98
C PHE A 171 0.72 -6.21 -1.92
N CYS A 172 1.75 -6.87 -1.39
CA CYS A 172 2.87 -7.38 -2.18
C CYS A 172 2.41 -8.42 -3.20
N VAL A 173 1.56 -9.37 -2.80
CA VAL A 173 1.05 -10.40 -3.73
C VAL A 173 0.13 -9.81 -4.80
N SER A 174 -0.50 -8.66 -4.56
CA SER A 174 -1.36 -8.00 -5.56
C SER A 174 -0.57 -7.41 -6.73
N PHE A 175 0.75 -7.32 -6.61
CA PHE A 175 1.66 -6.86 -7.66
C PHE A 175 2.21 -7.98 -8.55
N VAL A 176 2.16 -9.23 -8.08
CA VAL A 176 2.83 -10.39 -8.68
C VAL A 176 1.82 -11.26 -9.43
#